data_AF-A0A2T7TMI8-F1
#
_entry.id   AF-A0A2T7TMI8-F1
#
_cell.length_a   1.000
_cell.length_b   1.000
_cell.length_c   1.000
_cell.angle_alpha   90.00
_cell.angle_beta   90.00
_cell.angle_gamma   90.00
#
_symmetry.space_group_name_H-M   'P 1'
#
loop_
_entity.id
_entity.type
_entity.pdbx_description
1 polymer ?
#
loop_
_entity_poly.entity_id
_entity_poly.type
_entity_poly.pdbx_seq_one_letter_code
_entity_poly.pdbx_strand_id
1 'polypeptide(L)'
;MFAGGGAPTDTQRLDPAPQEDHQLLHFPSTNTAAHRPAPADVARLGELLDDSVWAFSNCRVDTPGKPVAEVDWLFYNTTRGVFTVSEWKGFTSRVAAVTDTGKPWILLDGTEAANPIEQVSKQLDAVRAVLRSSVRPRFFPLVGTLDLNPQQCVYAPQVGPGVTYERLRYGRVHGTLDQLAASLVESRKVRVPLLVADPAILVELADTLADVFRCTVSRAVRRKLTLQPPRHTPNSTQRIVDIHLQLADLHGELARLMVEQSASHEAAPSPVAETPVPVEVPASRKATAPQQAAKAPKVSEFQVMKTHLDRHLRSVGNEPHAVVHGLTRAWAAALKDPKMERSGAVSHALFGSVATERVKHIGPLKKLLGASVSVWCLEQARAAGLRAEPDPKRSSHLLLSRT
;
A
#
# COMPACT_ATOMS: atom_id res chain seq x y z
N MET A 1 64.59 -28.63 -42.28
CA MET A 1 64.29 -28.29 -40.87
C MET A 1 63.28 -27.14 -40.86
N PHE A 2 62.45 -27.09 -39.82
CA PHE A 2 61.47 -26.07 -39.40
C PHE A 2 61.62 -24.66 -40.03
N ALA A 3 60.56 -24.13 -40.67
CA ALA A 3 59.50 -23.26 -40.10
C ALA A 3 59.85 -21.76 -40.20
N GLY A 4 58.91 -20.81 -40.33
CA GLY A 4 57.47 -20.90 -40.56
C GLY A 4 56.91 -19.52 -40.98
N GLY A 5 55.87 -19.49 -41.82
CA GLY A 5 55.24 -18.25 -42.28
C GLY A 5 53.92 -18.01 -41.52
N GLY A 6 53.84 -16.89 -40.79
CA GLY A 6 52.64 -16.55 -40.01
C GLY A 6 51.53 -15.93 -40.86
N ALA A 7 50.29 -16.37 -40.63
CA ALA A 7 49.09 -15.67 -41.05
C ALA A 7 48.48 -14.94 -39.83
N PRO A 8 47.97 -13.70 -39.99
CA PRO A 8 47.35 -12.98 -38.89
C PRO A 8 45.89 -13.45 -38.70
N THR A 9 45.65 -14.29 -37.71
CA THR A 9 44.30 -14.50 -37.14
C THR A 9 44.18 -13.72 -35.85
N ASP A 10 43.99 -12.40 -35.98
CA ASP A 10 43.61 -11.51 -34.89
C ASP A 10 42.11 -11.71 -34.57
N THR A 11 41.78 -12.91 -34.08
CA THR A 11 40.51 -13.17 -33.43
C THR A 11 40.67 -12.77 -31.98
N GLN A 12 40.47 -11.49 -31.69
CA GLN A 12 40.33 -11.01 -30.32
C GLN A 12 39.27 -11.84 -29.61
N ARG A 13 39.71 -12.79 -28.78
CA ARG A 13 38.90 -13.27 -27.68
C ARG A 13 38.71 -12.06 -26.78
N LEU A 14 37.55 -11.42 -26.91
CA LEU A 14 36.94 -10.72 -25.82
C LEU A 14 36.85 -11.73 -24.68
N ASP A 15 37.78 -11.64 -23.72
CA ASP A 15 37.61 -12.28 -22.44
C ASP A 15 36.23 -11.83 -21.92
N PRO A 16 35.38 -12.77 -21.46
CA PRO A 16 34.11 -12.38 -20.87
C PRO A 16 34.44 -11.41 -19.74
N ALA A 17 33.81 -10.23 -19.77
CA ALA A 17 33.92 -9.26 -18.69
C ALA A 17 33.71 -10.01 -17.36
N PRO A 18 34.51 -9.72 -16.31
CA PRO A 18 34.42 -10.45 -15.06
C PRO A 18 32.97 -10.43 -14.63
N GLN A 19 32.37 -11.62 -14.44
CA GLN A 19 30.99 -11.72 -13.96
C GLN A 19 30.91 -10.88 -12.71
N GLU A 20 30.11 -9.81 -12.77
CA GLU A 20 29.90 -8.96 -11.61
C GLU A 20 29.38 -9.86 -10.49
N ASP A 21 30.11 -9.88 -9.38
CA ASP A 21 29.90 -10.78 -8.25
C ASP A 21 28.66 -10.29 -7.46
N HIS A 22 27.50 -10.29 -8.14
CA HIS A 22 26.18 -10.01 -7.59
C HIS A 22 25.93 -11.01 -6.47
N GLN A 23 26.21 -10.56 -5.26
CA GLN A 23 26.02 -11.34 -4.06
C GLN A 23 25.79 -10.36 -2.91
N LEU A 24 24.51 -10.00 -2.81
CA LEU A 24 23.77 -9.60 -1.61
C LEU A 24 24.52 -9.83 -0.30
N LEU A 25 24.55 -8.81 0.57
CA LEU A 25 25.05 -8.97 1.92
C LEU A 25 23.94 -9.54 2.81
N HIS A 26 24.02 -10.84 3.11
CA HIS A 26 23.05 -11.57 3.92
C HIS A 26 23.50 -11.71 5.38
N PHE A 27 22.59 -11.37 6.30
CA PHE A 27 22.78 -11.34 7.75
C PHE A 27 21.74 -12.25 8.42
N PRO A 28 22.03 -13.56 8.58
CA PRO A 28 21.07 -14.51 9.14
C PRO A 28 20.96 -14.38 10.67
N SER A 29 19.77 -14.64 11.20
CA SER A 29 19.46 -14.68 12.63
C SER A 29 20.47 -15.51 13.45
N THR A 30 20.79 -15.02 14.63
CA THR A 30 21.52 -15.73 15.70
C THR A 30 20.63 -16.76 16.40
N ASN A 31 19.31 -16.62 16.31
CA ASN A 31 18.37 -17.54 16.96
C ASN A 31 18.32 -18.87 16.19
N THR A 32 18.87 -19.93 16.79
CA THR A 32 18.89 -21.28 16.20
C THR A 32 17.51 -21.93 16.11
N ALA A 33 16.53 -21.45 16.87
CA ALA A 33 15.13 -21.91 16.83
C ALA A 33 14.26 -21.12 15.83
N ALA A 34 14.77 -20.02 15.26
CA ALA A 34 14.07 -19.34 14.17
C ALA A 34 14.03 -20.24 12.94
N HIS A 35 12.95 -20.16 12.15
CA HIS A 35 12.95 -20.73 10.81
C HIS A 35 14.14 -20.17 10.02
N ARG A 36 14.67 -20.95 9.08
CA ARG A 36 15.72 -20.48 8.15
C ARG A 36 15.07 -20.12 6.82
N PRO A 37 15.53 -19.05 6.13
CA PRO A 37 15.06 -18.77 4.78
C PRO A 37 15.44 -19.94 3.85
N ALA A 38 14.63 -20.22 2.83
CA ALA A 38 14.95 -21.28 1.90
C ALA A 38 16.25 -20.92 1.14
N PRO A 39 17.24 -21.83 1.02
CA PRO A 39 18.50 -21.51 0.35
C PRO A 39 18.34 -21.04 -1.10
N ALA A 40 17.32 -21.55 -1.81
CA ALA A 40 16.98 -21.12 -3.17
C ALA A 40 16.54 -19.65 -3.24
N ASP A 41 15.78 -19.16 -2.25
CA ASP A 41 15.35 -17.76 -2.19
C ASP A 41 16.53 -16.83 -1.88
N VAL A 42 17.43 -17.25 -0.97
CA VAL A 42 18.68 -16.51 -0.67
C VAL A 42 19.57 -16.43 -1.91
N ALA A 43 19.73 -17.54 -2.63
CA ALA A 43 20.51 -17.58 -3.87
C ALA A 43 19.90 -16.68 -4.96
N ARG A 44 18.58 -16.78 -5.19
CA ARG A 44 17.88 -15.95 -6.18
C ARG A 44 17.90 -14.47 -5.83
N LEU A 45 17.81 -14.11 -4.54
CA LEU A 45 18.03 -12.72 -4.12
C LEU A 45 19.48 -12.28 -4.32
N GLY A 46 20.46 -13.18 -4.16
CA GLY A 46 21.87 -12.92 -4.50
C GLY A 46 22.07 -12.61 -5.99
N GLU A 47 21.43 -13.36 -6.89
CA GLU A 47 21.45 -13.11 -8.34
C GLU A 47 20.78 -11.79 -8.75
N LEU A 48 19.75 -11.36 -8.00
CA LEU A 48 18.92 -10.19 -8.31
C LEU A 48 19.37 -8.89 -7.62
N LEU A 49 20.20 -8.97 -6.59
CA LEU A 49 20.59 -7.84 -5.75
C LEU A 49 22.10 -7.80 -5.53
N ASP A 50 22.66 -6.61 -5.72
CA ASP A 50 24.05 -6.32 -5.43
C ASP A 50 24.30 -6.18 -3.92
N ASP A 51 25.55 -5.94 -3.56
CA ASP A 51 26.00 -5.70 -2.19
C ASP A 51 25.60 -4.32 -1.63
N SER A 52 24.80 -3.54 -2.37
CA SER A 52 24.16 -2.31 -1.88
C SER A 52 22.94 -2.59 -1.03
N VAL A 53 22.28 -3.73 -1.26
CA VAL A 53 21.14 -4.19 -0.47
C VAL A 53 21.63 -5.18 0.58
N TRP A 54 21.40 -4.84 1.83
CA TRP A 54 21.68 -5.69 2.97
C TRP A 54 20.38 -6.39 3.36
N ALA A 55 20.41 -7.71 3.50
CA ALA A 55 19.24 -8.51 3.83
C ALA A 55 19.46 -9.21 5.18
N PHE A 56 18.70 -8.79 6.19
CA PHE A 56 18.65 -9.40 7.51
C PHE A 56 17.44 -10.34 7.55
N SER A 57 17.64 -11.63 7.82
CA SER A 57 16.57 -12.64 7.73
C SER A 57 16.23 -13.27 9.07
N ASN A 58 14.92 -13.39 9.35
CA ASN A 58 14.32 -13.93 10.57
C ASN A 58 14.82 -13.21 11.82
N CYS A 59 14.74 -11.88 11.72
CA CYS A 59 15.17 -10.93 12.72
C CYS A 59 14.26 -10.99 13.94
N ARG A 60 14.82 -10.77 15.12
CA ARG A 60 14.06 -10.57 16.35
C ARG A 60 14.27 -9.15 16.85
N VAL A 61 13.19 -8.42 17.07
CA VAL A 61 13.21 -7.03 17.53
C VAL A 61 12.68 -6.96 18.96
N ASP A 62 13.61 -6.92 19.92
CA ASP A 62 13.28 -6.68 21.33
C ASP A 62 13.12 -5.16 21.55
N THR A 63 11.93 -4.69 21.94
CA THR A 63 11.67 -3.26 22.24
C THR A 63 11.12 -3.12 23.66
N PRO A 64 11.71 -2.30 24.56
CA PRO A 64 11.18 -2.08 25.90
C PRO A 64 9.71 -1.64 25.89
N GLY A 65 8.88 -2.30 26.69
CA GLY A 65 7.45 -1.98 26.82
C GLY A 65 6.57 -2.36 25.62
N LYS A 66 7.07 -3.12 24.65
CA LYS A 66 6.28 -3.64 23.52
C LYS A 66 6.40 -5.17 23.41
N PRO A 67 5.43 -5.85 22.76
CA PRO A 67 5.63 -7.22 22.30
C PRO A 67 6.87 -7.32 21.41
N VAL A 68 7.58 -8.45 21.50
CA VAL A 68 8.67 -8.79 20.58
C VAL A 68 8.09 -8.90 19.17
N ALA A 69 8.76 -8.28 18.20
CA ALA A 69 8.42 -8.49 16.79
C ALA A 69 9.42 -9.45 16.16
N GLU A 70 8.91 -10.51 15.55
CA GLU A 70 9.66 -11.37 14.64
C GLU A 70 9.41 -10.88 13.22
N VAL A 71 10.49 -10.71 12.44
CA VAL A 71 10.47 -10.11 11.10
C VAL A 71 11.18 -11.05 10.14
N ASP A 72 10.45 -11.60 9.17
CA ASP A 72 11.01 -12.54 8.20
C ASP A 72 12.18 -11.93 7.43
N TRP A 73 12.03 -10.69 6.95
CA TRP A 73 13.11 -9.96 6.31
C TRP A 73 13.09 -8.45 6.59
N LEU A 74 14.25 -7.92 6.93
CA LEU A 74 14.54 -6.49 6.88
C LEU A 74 15.60 -6.26 5.80
N PHE A 75 15.30 -5.40 4.84
CA PHE A 75 16.24 -4.94 3.83
C PHE A 75 16.70 -3.52 4.14
N TYR A 76 17.96 -3.22 3.90
CA TYR A 76 18.50 -1.86 3.90
C TYR A 76 19.29 -1.61 2.60
N ASN A 77 18.84 -0.64 1.80
CA ASN A 77 19.54 -0.23 0.59
C ASN A 77 20.47 0.95 0.93
N THR A 78 21.78 0.73 0.91
CA THR A 78 22.81 1.73 1.26
C THR A 78 22.90 2.89 0.26
N THR A 79 22.59 2.64 -1.01
CA THR A 79 22.61 3.66 -2.08
C THR A 79 21.37 4.55 -2.05
N ARG A 80 20.23 4.05 -1.53
CA ARG A 80 18.97 4.80 -1.43
C ARG A 80 18.67 5.31 -0.02
N GLY A 81 19.32 4.76 1.01
CA GLY A 81 19.04 5.05 2.41
C GLY A 81 17.64 4.62 2.83
N VAL A 82 17.21 3.43 2.42
CA VAL A 82 15.83 2.93 2.65
C VAL A 82 15.87 1.62 3.42
N PHE A 83 15.13 1.57 4.53
CA PHE A 83 14.76 0.31 5.18
C PHE A 83 13.41 -0.18 4.64
N THR A 84 13.30 -1.48 4.38
CA THR A 84 12.06 -2.16 3.99
C THR A 84 11.86 -3.41 4.84
N VAL A 85 10.75 -3.48 5.57
CA VAL A 85 10.30 -4.67 6.29
C VAL A 85 9.43 -5.50 5.35
N SER A 86 9.75 -6.77 5.18
CA SER A 86 9.07 -7.70 4.28
C SER A 86 8.59 -8.93 5.06
N GLU A 87 7.27 -9.13 5.10
CA GLU A 87 6.63 -10.35 5.62
C GLU A 87 6.47 -11.37 4.50
N TRP A 88 6.82 -12.63 4.72
CA TRP A 88 6.86 -13.68 3.71
C TRP A 88 5.83 -14.77 4.01
N LYS A 89 4.79 -14.87 3.17
CA LYS A 89 3.69 -15.82 3.39
C LYS A 89 3.62 -16.92 2.35
N GLY A 90 3.72 -18.15 2.83
CA GLY A 90 3.29 -19.34 2.10
C GLY A 90 1.85 -19.71 2.44
N PHE A 91 0.94 -19.56 1.49
CA PHE A 91 -0.43 -20.06 1.60
C PHE A 91 -0.57 -21.46 0.96
N THR A 92 -1.50 -22.27 1.47
CA THR A 92 -1.83 -23.61 0.94
C THR A 92 -2.46 -23.57 -0.45
N SER A 93 -3.04 -22.43 -0.82
CA SER A 93 -3.74 -22.19 -2.08
C SER A 93 -3.35 -20.84 -2.68
N ARG A 94 -3.63 -20.65 -3.97
CA ARG A 94 -3.37 -19.37 -4.67
C ARG A 94 -4.22 -18.26 -4.05
N VAL A 95 -3.70 -17.03 -4.01
CA VAL A 95 -4.47 -15.89 -3.52
C VAL A 95 -5.49 -15.48 -4.59
N ALA A 96 -6.74 -15.25 -4.18
CA ALA A 96 -7.82 -14.74 -5.04
C ALA A 96 -7.92 -13.21 -4.93
N ALA A 97 -7.93 -12.71 -3.69
CA ALA A 97 -8.06 -11.29 -3.39
C ALA A 97 -7.11 -10.86 -2.27
N VAL A 98 -6.37 -9.79 -2.55
CA VAL A 98 -5.50 -9.07 -1.61
C VAL A 98 -6.25 -7.83 -1.13
N THR A 99 -6.34 -7.67 0.18
CA THR A 99 -7.05 -6.57 0.85
C THR A 99 -6.11 -5.76 1.74
N ASP A 100 -6.45 -4.49 1.93
CA ASP A 100 -5.78 -3.62 2.91
C ASP A 100 -6.18 -3.98 4.35
N THR A 101 -5.56 -3.37 5.35
CA THR A 101 -5.86 -3.61 6.77
C THR A 101 -7.35 -3.51 7.10
N GLY A 102 -7.85 -4.40 7.96
CA GLY A 102 -9.23 -4.46 8.42
C GLY A 102 -10.06 -5.59 7.81
N LYS A 103 -9.50 -6.38 6.88
CA LYS A 103 -10.11 -7.57 6.28
C LYS A 103 -9.07 -8.68 6.07
N PRO A 104 -9.46 -9.96 6.09
CA PRO A 104 -8.61 -11.06 5.64
C PRO A 104 -8.34 -11.00 4.13
N TRP A 105 -7.30 -11.71 3.70
CA TRP A 105 -7.10 -12.05 2.29
C TRP A 105 -7.94 -13.29 1.94
N ILE A 106 -8.35 -13.41 0.69
CA ILE A 106 -9.16 -14.54 0.22
C ILE A 106 -8.31 -15.43 -0.71
N LEU A 107 -8.33 -16.74 -0.49
CA LEU A 107 -7.68 -17.74 -1.35
C LEU A 107 -8.64 -18.27 -2.43
N LEU A 108 -8.12 -18.91 -3.49
CA LEU A 108 -8.93 -19.38 -4.63
C LEU A 108 -9.94 -20.48 -4.27
N ASP A 109 -9.72 -21.20 -3.17
CA ASP A 109 -10.67 -22.17 -2.60
C ASP A 109 -11.77 -21.53 -1.74
N GLY A 110 -11.73 -20.21 -1.57
CA GLY A 110 -12.67 -19.43 -0.75
C GLY A 110 -12.25 -19.28 0.71
N THR A 111 -11.13 -19.86 1.15
CA THR A 111 -10.64 -19.73 2.52
C THR A 111 -10.19 -18.30 2.82
N GLU A 112 -10.51 -17.81 4.01
CA GLU A 112 -9.99 -16.56 4.55
C GLU A 112 -8.63 -16.77 5.23
N ALA A 113 -7.65 -15.95 4.88
CA ALA A 113 -6.31 -15.95 5.46
C ALA A 113 -6.05 -14.65 6.21
N ALA A 114 -5.37 -14.73 7.36
CA ALA A 114 -4.99 -13.56 8.16
C ALA A 114 -4.17 -12.56 7.33
N ASN A 115 -4.49 -11.27 7.44
CA ASN A 115 -3.92 -10.24 6.58
C ASN A 115 -2.43 -9.96 6.92
N PRO A 116 -1.49 -10.24 6.00
CA PRO A 116 -0.06 -10.06 6.29
C PRO A 116 0.33 -8.57 6.39
N ILE A 117 -0.44 -7.66 5.78
CA ILE A 117 -0.22 -6.20 5.87
C ILE A 117 -0.44 -5.72 7.32
N GLU A 118 -1.37 -6.32 8.06
CA GLU A 118 -1.56 -6.02 9.48
C GLU A 118 -0.41 -6.56 10.35
N GLN A 119 0.15 -7.72 9.99
CA GLN A 119 1.28 -8.30 10.71
C GLN A 119 2.54 -7.42 10.53
N VAL A 120 2.87 -7.05 9.29
CA VAL A 120 4.00 -6.13 9.04
C VAL A 120 3.77 -4.75 9.63
N SER A 121 2.52 -4.27 9.70
CA SER A 121 2.19 -3.02 10.40
C SER A 121 2.51 -3.08 11.90
N LYS A 122 2.24 -4.21 12.58
CA LYS A 122 2.59 -4.42 13.99
C LYS A 122 4.10 -4.52 14.20
N GLN A 123 4.79 -5.26 13.33
CA GLN A 123 6.26 -5.38 13.35
C GLN A 123 6.95 -4.03 13.16
N LEU A 124 6.46 -3.22 12.21
CA LEU A 124 7.00 -1.89 11.90
C LEU A 124 7.08 -0.98 13.14
N ASP A 125 6.17 -1.09 14.09
CA ASP A 125 6.19 -0.22 15.28
C ASP A 125 7.25 -0.62 16.31
N ALA A 126 7.70 -1.87 16.32
CA ALA A 126 8.91 -2.29 17.04
C ALA A 126 10.16 -1.84 16.28
N VAL A 127 10.25 -2.16 14.98
CA VAL A 127 11.37 -1.77 14.10
C VAL A 127 11.61 -0.26 14.14
N ARG A 128 10.57 0.57 13.99
CA ARG A 128 10.66 2.04 14.11
C ARG A 128 11.17 2.46 15.47
N ALA A 129 10.66 1.90 16.57
CA ALA A 129 11.05 2.31 17.91
C ALA A 129 12.54 2.08 18.14
N VAL A 130 13.00 0.87 17.80
CA VAL A 130 14.40 0.44 17.90
C VAL A 130 15.33 1.23 16.98
N LEU A 131 14.97 1.42 15.70
CA LEU A 131 15.75 2.25 14.79
C LEU A 131 15.84 3.71 15.28
N ARG A 132 14.76 4.26 15.86
CA ARG A 132 14.73 5.64 16.41
C ARG A 132 15.55 5.80 17.68
N SER A 133 15.58 4.81 18.57
CA SER A 133 16.29 4.89 19.86
C SER A 133 17.76 4.50 19.75
N SER A 134 18.08 3.44 19.01
CA SER A 134 19.39 2.78 19.07
C SER A 134 20.27 3.07 17.86
N VAL A 135 19.68 3.38 16.69
CA VAL A 135 20.43 3.54 15.43
C VAL A 135 20.49 5.01 14.99
N ARG A 136 19.33 5.67 14.89
CA ARG A 136 19.19 7.06 14.42
C ARG A 136 20.12 8.07 15.11
N PRO A 137 20.31 8.06 16.45
CA PRO A 137 21.12 9.10 17.09
C PRO A 137 22.59 9.08 16.69
N ARG A 138 23.15 7.90 16.36
CA ARG A 138 24.56 7.74 15.95
C ARG A 138 24.72 7.86 14.43
N PHE A 139 23.91 7.14 13.67
CA PHE A 139 24.14 6.95 12.23
C PHE A 139 23.36 7.93 11.34
N PHE A 140 22.24 8.47 11.83
CA PHE A 140 21.36 9.37 11.07
C PHE A 140 20.96 10.61 11.90
N PRO A 141 21.93 11.32 12.52
CA PRO A 141 21.64 12.31 13.56
C PRO A 141 20.73 13.45 13.08
N LEU A 142 20.88 13.85 11.81
CA LEU A 142 20.13 14.92 11.13
C LEU A 142 18.70 14.54 10.73
N VAL A 143 18.36 13.25 10.72
CA VAL A 143 17.03 12.79 10.32
C VAL A 143 16.08 12.89 11.51
N GLY A 144 14.94 13.56 11.31
CA GLY A 144 13.91 13.69 12.33
C GLY A 144 13.41 12.33 12.82
N THR A 145 13.11 12.23 14.13
CA THR A 145 12.65 10.98 14.74
C THR A 145 11.45 10.37 14.02
N LEU A 146 10.52 11.19 13.51
CA LEU A 146 9.33 10.72 12.81
C LEU A 146 9.56 10.38 11.33
N ASP A 147 10.60 10.95 10.71
CA ASP A 147 10.94 10.72 9.29
C ASP A 147 11.61 9.36 9.05
N LEU A 148 12.12 8.74 10.11
CA LEU A 148 12.46 7.32 10.10
C LEU A 148 11.17 6.48 9.99
N ASN A 149 10.85 6.11 8.75
CA ASN A 149 9.68 5.33 8.39
C ASN A 149 10.06 4.24 7.39
N PRO A 150 10.36 3.01 7.85
CA PRO A 150 10.66 1.89 6.96
C PRO A 150 9.45 1.58 6.08
N GLN A 151 9.72 1.17 4.85
CA GLN A 151 8.69 0.70 3.94
C GLN A 151 8.19 -0.68 4.40
N GLN A 152 6.94 -0.98 4.07
CA GLN A 152 6.32 -2.28 4.31
C GLN A 152 6.09 -2.95 2.97
N CYS A 153 6.41 -4.24 2.88
CA CYS A 153 5.91 -5.09 1.83
C CYS A 153 5.56 -6.49 2.35
N VAL A 154 4.82 -7.22 1.52
CA VAL A 154 4.53 -8.64 1.70
C VAL A 154 5.02 -9.36 0.45
N TYR A 155 5.75 -10.45 0.62
CA TYR A 155 6.04 -11.40 -0.44
C TYR A 155 5.18 -12.65 -0.23
N ALA A 156 4.51 -13.10 -1.29
CA ALA A 156 3.74 -14.33 -1.27
C ALA A 156 3.74 -14.96 -2.68
N PRO A 157 4.47 -16.06 -2.94
CA PRO A 157 4.56 -16.65 -4.28
C PRO A 157 3.23 -17.19 -4.82
N GLN A 158 2.22 -17.30 -3.96
CA GLN A 158 0.83 -17.63 -4.29
C GLN A 158 0.07 -16.46 -4.94
N VAL A 159 0.57 -15.23 -4.84
CA VAL A 159 0.07 -14.04 -5.54
C VAL A 159 0.53 -14.07 -6.99
N GLY A 160 -0.39 -13.94 -7.94
CA GLY A 160 -0.10 -13.99 -9.38
C GLY A 160 -0.96 -13.02 -10.20
N PRO A 161 -0.86 -13.06 -11.54
CA PRO A 161 -1.55 -12.11 -12.42
C PRO A 161 -3.08 -12.08 -12.30
N GLY A 162 -3.70 -13.16 -11.81
CA GLY A 162 -5.15 -13.26 -11.58
C GLY A 162 -5.65 -12.71 -10.25
N VAL A 163 -4.77 -12.18 -9.39
CA VAL A 163 -5.15 -11.64 -8.08
C VAL A 163 -5.91 -10.33 -8.22
N THR A 164 -7.05 -10.24 -7.53
CA THR A 164 -7.75 -8.96 -7.36
C THR A 164 -7.12 -8.17 -6.21
N TYR A 165 -6.66 -6.96 -6.48
CA TYR A 165 -6.19 -6.05 -5.45
C TYR A 165 -7.32 -5.07 -5.08
N GLU A 166 -7.85 -5.15 -3.86
CA GLU A 166 -8.55 -4.00 -3.28
C GLU A 166 -7.53 -2.86 -3.07
N ARG A 167 -8.00 -1.59 -3.02
CA ARG A 167 -7.11 -0.42 -2.97
C ARG A 167 -6.25 -0.42 -1.71
N LEU A 168 -5.00 -0.89 -1.83
CA LEU A 168 -3.98 -0.81 -0.79
C LEU A 168 -3.59 0.65 -0.54
N ARG A 169 -3.87 1.15 0.66
CA ARG A 169 -3.33 2.41 1.20
C ARG A 169 -1.95 2.18 1.82
N TYR A 170 -1.72 0.97 2.31
CA TYR A 170 -0.57 0.57 3.09
C TYR A 170 0.15 -0.63 2.45
N GLY A 171 1.49 -0.57 2.45
CA GLY A 171 2.34 -1.64 1.93
C GLY A 171 2.39 -1.79 0.41
N ARG A 172 3.23 -2.74 -0.02
CA ARG A 172 3.23 -3.33 -1.37
C ARG A 172 3.15 -4.84 -1.25
N VAL A 173 2.62 -5.52 -2.26
CA VAL A 173 2.54 -6.98 -2.30
C VAL A 173 3.24 -7.47 -3.56
N HIS A 174 4.08 -8.50 -3.42
CA HIS A 174 4.93 -9.04 -4.48
C HIS A 174 4.66 -10.54 -4.65
N GLY A 175 4.41 -10.97 -5.89
CA GLY A 175 4.20 -12.37 -6.25
C GLY A 175 5.47 -13.11 -6.67
N THR A 176 6.55 -12.38 -6.97
CA THR A 176 7.85 -12.97 -7.35
C THR A 176 9.00 -12.24 -6.65
N LEU A 177 10.14 -12.93 -6.50
CA LEU A 177 11.36 -12.32 -5.96
C LEU A 177 11.89 -11.21 -6.87
N ASP A 178 11.71 -11.32 -8.19
CA ASP A 178 12.05 -10.27 -9.16
C ASP A 178 11.26 -8.98 -8.91
N GLN A 179 9.95 -9.09 -8.63
CA GLN A 179 9.12 -7.95 -8.25
C GLN A 179 9.52 -7.33 -6.91
N LEU A 180 9.95 -8.16 -5.95
CA LEU A 180 10.45 -7.69 -4.66
C LEU A 180 11.78 -6.95 -4.85
N ALA A 181 12.77 -7.59 -5.50
CA ALA A 181 14.09 -7.05 -5.75
C ALA A 181 14.05 -5.74 -6.52
N ALA A 182 13.30 -5.68 -7.63
CA ALA A 182 13.08 -4.44 -8.38
C ALA A 182 12.55 -3.31 -7.48
N SER A 183 11.62 -3.61 -6.56
CA SER A 183 11.09 -2.59 -5.64
C SER A 183 12.09 -2.11 -4.58
N LEU A 184 13.03 -2.97 -4.16
CA LEU A 184 14.11 -2.63 -3.22
C LEU A 184 15.18 -1.74 -3.87
N VAL A 185 15.38 -1.84 -5.18
CA VAL A 185 16.34 -1.02 -5.96
C VAL A 185 15.70 0.28 -6.46
N GLU A 186 14.48 0.22 -6.99
CA GLU A 186 13.80 1.36 -7.61
C GLU A 186 13.23 2.40 -6.63
N SER A 187 13.12 2.06 -5.34
CA SER A 187 12.16 2.67 -4.41
C SER A 187 12.02 4.22 -4.48
N ARG A 188 11.04 4.68 -5.28
CA ARG A 188 10.86 6.10 -5.66
C ARG A 188 10.21 7.00 -4.60
N LYS A 189 9.98 6.49 -3.39
CA LYS A 189 9.29 7.21 -2.30
C LYS A 189 10.11 7.17 -1.01
N VAL A 190 11.22 7.90 -1.03
CA VAL A 190 12.06 8.18 0.14
C VAL A 190 11.78 9.61 0.56
N ARG A 191 11.28 9.83 1.78
CA ARG A 191 11.02 11.20 2.28
C ARG A 191 12.34 11.86 2.69
N VAL A 192 13.13 11.16 3.47
CA VAL A 192 14.50 11.53 3.86
C VAL A 192 15.36 10.26 3.79
N PRO A 193 16.44 10.24 2.99
CA PRO A 193 17.24 9.04 2.80
C PRO A 193 18.22 8.87 3.98
N LEU A 194 18.21 7.67 4.56
CA LEU A 194 19.05 7.28 5.69
C LEU A 194 20.41 6.81 5.15
N LEU A 195 21.27 7.74 4.74
CA LEU A 195 22.56 7.45 4.11
C LEU A 195 23.74 7.58 5.09
N VAL A 196 24.77 6.77 4.89
CA VAL A 196 26.08 6.89 5.54
C VAL A 196 27.14 7.07 4.46
N ALA A 197 28.02 8.06 4.62
CA ALA A 197 29.07 8.38 3.63
C ALA A 197 30.44 7.77 3.94
N ASP A 198 30.73 7.54 5.22
CA ASP A 198 32.01 6.99 5.69
C ASP A 198 31.96 5.45 5.72
N PRO A 199 32.83 4.73 4.97
CA PRO A 199 32.89 3.28 5.01
C PRO A 199 33.17 2.69 6.40
N ALA A 200 33.89 3.38 7.29
CA ALA A 200 34.12 2.91 8.66
C ALA A 200 32.81 2.93 9.46
N ILE A 201 32.06 4.03 9.38
CA ILE A 201 30.72 4.16 9.99
C ILE A 201 29.74 3.18 9.35
N LEU A 202 29.90 2.83 8.08
CA LEU A 202 29.08 1.83 7.39
C LEU A 202 29.28 0.42 7.98
N VAL A 203 30.52 0.03 8.32
CA VAL A 203 30.81 -1.23 9.05
C VAL A 203 30.19 -1.19 10.45
N GLU A 204 30.34 -0.09 11.19
CA GLU A 204 29.71 0.07 12.52
C GLU A 204 28.19 0.01 12.47
N LEU A 205 27.57 0.55 11.41
CA LEU A 205 26.13 0.47 11.18
C LEU A 205 25.71 -0.98 10.92
N ALA A 206 26.44 -1.72 10.09
CA ALA A 206 26.15 -3.13 9.82
C ALA A 206 26.21 -3.98 11.10
N ASP A 207 27.21 -3.76 11.94
CA ASP A 207 27.35 -4.41 13.24
C ASP A 207 26.21 -4.02 14.20
N THR A 208 25.91 -2.72 14.32
CA THR A 208 24.84 -2.25 15.21
C THR A 208 23.48 -2.77 14.76
N LEU A 209 23.19 -2.79 13.46
CA LEU A 209 21.97 -3.39 12.92
C LEU A 209 21.93 -4.89 13.22
N ALA A 210 23.03 -5.62 13.02
CA ALA A 210 23.07 -7.06 13.31
C ALA A 210 22.81 -7.35 14.80
N ASP A 211 23.46 -6.66 15.72
CA ASP A 211 23.22 -6.81 17.17
C ASP A 211 21.75 -6.51 17.54
N VAL A 212 21.23 -5.41 17.01
CA VAL A 212 19.87 -4.92 17.26
C VAL A 212 18.78 -5.85 16.70
N PHE A 213 18.99 -6.41 15.51
CA PHE A 213 18.05 -7.32 14.85
C PHE A 213 18.32 -8.80 15.18
N ARG A 214 19.27 -9.07 16.07
CA ARG A 214 19.73 -10.40 16.50
C ARG A 214 20.27 -11.25 15.35
N CYS A 215 20.94 -10.65 14.38
CA CYS A 215 21.58 -11.33 13.24
C CYS A 215 23.10 -11.46 13.40
N THR A 216 23.71 -12.31 12.58
CA THR A 216 25.16 -12.52 12.52
C THR A 216 25.79 -11.73 11.37
N VAL A 217 26.99 -11.16 11.61
CA VAL A 217 27.82 -10.59 10.55
C VAL A 217 28.96 -11.56 10.22
N SER A 218 28.86 -12.24 9.08
CA SER A 218 29.89 -13.20 8.67
C SER A 218 31.22 -12.50 8.32
N ARG A 219 32.35 -13.22 8.43
CA ARG A 219 33.67 -12.71 8.02
C ARG A 219 33.70 -12.29 6.55
N ALA A 220 32.93 -12.95 5.69
CA ALA A 220 32.80 -12.60 4.28
C ALA A 220 32.07 -11.26 4.08
N VAL A 221 30.97 -11.03 4.81
CA VAL A 221 30.23 -9.76 4.81
C VAL A 221 31.09 -8.62 5.35
N ARG A 222 31.75 -8.80 6.50
CA ARG A 222 32.70 -7.79 7.03
C ARG A 222 33.77 -7.42 6.01
N ARG A 223 34.40 -8.42 5.37
CA ARG A 223 35.42 -8.20 4.33
C ARG A 223 34.86 -7.42 3.14
N LYS A 224 33.65 -7.73 2.65
CA LYS A 224 33.02 -6.98 1.56
C LYS A 224 32.77 -5.52 1.97
N LEU A 225 32.19 -5.27 3.14
CA LEU A 225 31.94 -3.92 3.65
C LEU A 225 33.22 -3.08 3.77
N THR A 226 34.33 -3.66 4.24
CA THR A 226 35.63 -2.98 4.34
C THR A 226 36.28 -2.69 2.98
N LEU A 227 35.97 -3.49 1.95
CA LEU A 227 36.55 -3.35 0.60
C LEU A 227 35.67 -2.52 -0.36
N GLN A 228 34.46 -2.14 0.03
CA GLN A 228 33.60 -1.31 -0.82
C GLN A 228 34.20 0.11 -0.99
N PRO A 229 34.32 0.62 -2.23
CA PRO A 229 34.70 2.01 -2.45
C PRO A 229 33.57 2.95 -1.96
N PRO A 230 33.88 4.20 -1.58
CA PRO A 230 32.86 5.18 -1.22
C PRO A 230 31.91 5.45 -2.40
N ARG A 231 30.65 4.99 -2.29
CA ARG A 231 29.63 5.19 -3.35
C ARG A 231 29.29 6.66 -3.58
N HIS A 232 29.45 7.47 -2.53
CA HIS A 232 29.17 8.90 -2.49
C HIS A 232 30.26 9.59 -1.65
N THR A 233 30.56 10.86 -1.95
CA THR A 233 31.44 11.65 -1.07
C THR A 233 30.67 12.15 0.15
N PRO A 234 31.31 12.43 1.30
CA PRO A 234 30.65 13.01 2.47
C PRO A 234 29.82 14.25 2.12
N ASN A 235 30.37 15.14 1.30
CA ASN A 235 29.68 16.35 0.84
C ASN A 235 28.46 16.06 -0.04
N SER A 236 28.54 15.07 -0.94
CA SER A 236 27.37 14.72 -1.79
C SER A 236 26.27 14.04 -0.99
N THR A 237 26.61 13.13 -0.06
CA THR A 237 25.64 12.49 0.83
C THR A 237 24.94 13.50 1.72
N GLN A 238 25.69 14.39 2.37
CA GLN A 238 25.14 15.47 3.18
C GLN A 238 24.18 16.33 2.36
N ARG A 239 24.61 16.76 1.15
CA ARG A 239 23.78 17.57 0.26
C ARG A 239 22.50 16.85 -0.19
N ILE A 240 22.55 15.54 -0.43
CA ILE A 240 21.36 14.72 -0.76
C ILE A 240 20.38 14.72 0.41
N VAL A 241 20.87 14.51 1.64
CA VAL A 241 20.03 14.54 2.86
C VAL A 241 19.42 15.92 3.06
N ASP A 242 20.21 17.00 2.95
CA ASP A 242 19.74 18.38 3.10
C ASP A 242 18.63 18.74 2.11
N ILE A 243 18.78 18.34 0.83
CA ILE A 243 17.75 18.57 -0.20
C ILE A 243 16.45 17.83 0.16
N HIS A 244 16.53 16.60 0.66
CA HIS A 244 15.34 15.84 1.04
C HIS A 244 14.68 16.40 2.31
N LEU A 245 15.45 16.92 3.27
CA LEU A 245 14.93 17.64 4.43
C LEU A 245 14.18 18.91 3.99
N GLN A 246 14.79 19.74 3.14
CA GLN A 246 14.15 20.94 2.57
C GLN A 246 12.85 20.59 1.82
N LEU A 247 12.84 19.52 1.02
CA LEU A 247 11.64 19.03 0.35
C LEU A 247 10.60 18.49 1.35
N ALA A 248 11.01 17.86 2.46
CA ALA A 248 10.11 17.37 3.49
C ALA A 248 9.43 18.52 4.27
N ASP A 249 10.18 19.60 4.52
CA ASP A 249 9.71 20.84 5.14
C ASP A 249 8.74 21.59 4.21
N LEU A 250 9.10 21.78 2.94
CA LEU A 250 8.22 22.40 1.92
C LEU A 250 6.89 21.64 1.76
N HIS A 251 6.90 20.30 1.78
CA HIS A 251 5.68 19.52 1.79
C HIS A 251 4.87 19.70 3.09
N GLY A 252 5.55 19.93 4.23
CA GLY A 252 4.90 20.24 5.50
C GLY A 252 4.24 21.62 5.50
N GLU A 253 4.91 22.63 4.95
CA GLU A 253 4.39 23.98 4.76
C GLU A 253 3.19 23.99 3.81
N LEU A 254 3.31 23.36 2.63
CA LEU A 254 2.20 23.22 1.69
C LEU A 254 0.98 22.53 2.33
N ALA A 255 1.19 21.49 3.14
CA ALA A 255 0.11 20.83 3.85
C ALA A 255 -0.56 21.73 4.91
N ARG A 256 0.19 22.60 5.59
CA ARG A 256 -0.38 23.60 6.52
C ARG A 256 -1.20 24.65 5.77
N LEU A 257 -0.65 25.23 4.71
CA LEU A 257 -1.34 26.24 3.89
C LEU A 257 -2.66 25.71 3.31
N MET A 258 -2.70 24.44 2.87
CA MET A 258 -3.94 23.80 2.41
C MET A 258 -5.00 23.66 3.51
N VAL A 259 -4.59 23.44 4.76
CA VAL A 259 -5.50 23.36 5.93
C VAL A 259 -5.98 24.76 6.32
N GLU A 260 -5.09 25.75 6.36
CA GLU A 260 -5.40 27.15 6.71
C GLU A 260 -6.33 27.81 5.67
N GLN A 261 -6.11 27.55 4.37
CA GLN A 261 -7.00 27.99 3.30
C GLN A 261 -8.40 27.34 3.40
N SER A 262 -8.47 26.10 3.88
CA SER A 262 -9.75 25.41 4.13
C SER A 262 -10.50 25.99 5.33
N ALA A 263 -9.79 26.44 6.38
CA ALA A 263 -10.38 27.06 7.56
C ALA A 263 -10.84 28.51 7.32
N SER A 264 -10.13 29.25 6.47
CA SER A 264 -10.38 30.67 6.21
C SER A 264 -11.69 30.97 5.44
N HIS A 265 -12.34 29.96 4.88
CA HIS A 265 -13.59 30.11 4.12
C HIS A 265 -14.88 29.97 4.96
N GLU A 266 -14.79 29.65 6.26
CA GLU A 266 -15.97 29.36 7.10
C GLU A 266 -16.38 30.52 8.04
N ALA A 267 -15.69 31.68 8.00
CA ALA A 267 -15.92 32.82 8.89
C ALA A 267 -16.56 34.04 8.17
N ALA A 268 -17.89 34.07 8.11
CA ALA A 268 -18.66 35.28 7.77
C ALA A 268 -19.77 35.51 8.82
N PRO A 269 -19.84 36.67 9.49
CA PRO A 269 -20.81 36.92 10.54
C PRO A 269 -22.20 37.26 9.96
N SER A 270 -23.26 36.79 10.61
CA SER A 270 -24.65 37.20 10.31
C SER A 270 -25.16 38.22 11.36
N PRO A 271 -26.02 39.18 10.97
CA PRO A 271 -26.41 40.29 11.83
C PRO A 271 -27.47 39.93 12.89
N VAL A 272 -27.57 40.81 13.89
CA VAL A 272 -28.41 40.70 15.08
C VAL A 272 -29.90 41.00 14.77
N ALA A 273 -30.81 40.34 15.48
CA ALA A 273 -32.22 40.72 15.61
C ALA A 273 -32.72 40.49 17.05
N GLU A 274 -33.71 41.28 17.48
CA GLU A 274 -34.02 41.58 18.89
C GLU A 274 -35.03 40.62 19.58
N THR A 275 -35.10 40.76 20.91
CA THR A 275 -35.90 39.95 21.87
C THR A 275 -37.39 40.37 21.95
N PRO A 276 -38.30 39.46 22.35
CA PRO A 276 -39.18 39.80 23.49
C PRO A 276 -39.45 38.65 24.51
N VAL A 277 -40.22 38.97 25.55
CA VAL A 277 -40.29 38.35 26.91
C VAL A 277 -41.51 37.40 27.10
N PRO A 278 -41.52 36.42 28.05
CA PRO A 278 -42.51 35.31 28.09
C PRO A 278 -43.62 35.39 29.18
N VAL A 279 -44.64 34.52 29.09
CA VAL A 279 -45.73 34.31 30.08
C VAL A 279 -46.12 32.79 30.20
N GLU A 280 -46.55 32.36 31.39
CA GLU A 280 -46.85 30.97 31.86
C GLU A 280 -48.23 30.41 31.38
N VAL A 281 -48.43 29.13 30.98
CA VAL A 281 -48.46 27.81 31.70
C VAL A 281 -49.72 27.64 32.59
N PRO A 282 -50.39 26.45 32.70
CA PRO A 282 -50.12 25.07 32.21
C PRO A 282 -51.15 24.61 31.12
N ALA A 283 -51.50 23.33 30.80
CA ALA A 283 -51.25 21.99 31.39
C ALA A 283 -51.42 20.79 30.41
N SER A 284 -51.00 19.60 30.88
CA SER A 284 -51.44 18.22 30.52
C SER A 284 -51.42 17.73 29.05
N ARG A 285 -50.25 17.29 28.57
CA ARG A 285 -50.07 16.07 27.73
C ARG A 285 -48.59 15.65 27.65
N LYS A 286 -48.34 14.37 27.36
CA LYS A 286 -46.99 13.77 27.27
C LYS A 286 -46.16 14.39 26.13
N ALA A 287 -44.91 14.79 26.40
CA ALA A 287 -43.80 14.73 25.44
C ALA A 287 -42.44 14.83 26.15
N THR A 288 -41.54 13.90 25.82
CA THR A 288 -40.11 13.96 26.12
C THR A 288 -39.43 15.07 25.31
N ALA A 289 -38.23 15.50 25.73
CA ALA A 289 -37.50 16.65 25.20
C ALA A 289 -37.51 16.82 23.65
N PRO A 290 -37.74 18.04 23.11
CA PRO A 290 -37.69 18.30 21.68
C PRO A 290 -36.28 18.11 21.09
N GLN A 291 -36.24 17.47 19.92
CA GLN A 291 -35.03 17.16 19.19
C GLN A 291 -34.30 18.43 18.73
N GLN A 292 -32.96 18.33 18.66
CA GLN A 292 -32.13 19.22 17.85
C GLN A 292 -32.76 19.38 16.45
N ALA A 293 -32.88 20.62 15.98
CA ALA A 293 -33.23 20.89 14.59
C ALA A 293 -32.14 20.29 13.71
N ALA A 294 -32.42 19.12 13.14
CA ALA A 294 -31.47 18.38 12.35
C ALA A 294 -31.07 19.22 11.13
N LYS A 295 -29.80 19.65 11.09
CA LYS A 295 -29.12 19.93 9.81
C LYS A 295 -29.41 18.71 8.94
N ALA A 296 -30.16 18.89 7.85
CA ALA A 296 -30.58 17.80 7.00
C ALA A 296 -29.36 16.92 6.72
N PRO A 297 -29.37 15.63 7.13
CA PRO A 297 -28.16 14.83 7.05
C PRO A 297 -27.70 14.86 5.61
N LYS A 298 -26.42 15.19 5.37
CA LYS A 298 -25.80 15.04 4.04
C LYS A 298 -25.85 13.56 3.70
N VAL A 299 -26.96 13.13 3.08
CA VAL A 299 -27.25 11.72 2.81
C VAL A 299 -26.08 11.22 1.98
N SER A 300 -25.31 10.29 2.56
CA SER A 300 -24.15 9.72 1.90
C SER A 300 -24.61 9.08 0.59
N GLU A 301 -23.76 9.11 -0.44
CA GLU A 301 -24.11 8.56 -1.76
C GLU A 301 -24.54 7.09 -1.65
N PHE A 302 -23.90 6.35 -0.74
CA PHE A 302 -24.30 5.01 -0.33
C PHE A 302 -25.75 4.93 0.16
N GLN A 303 -26.19 5.84 1.03
CA GLN A 303 -27.55 5.86 1.56
C GLN A 303 -28.58 6.27 0.48
N VAL A 304 -28.20 7.15 -0.47
CA VAL A 304 -29.04 7.46 -1.65
C VAL A 304 -29.19 6.22 -2.54
N MET A 305 -28.07 5.59 -2.91
CA MET A 305 -28.04 4.37 -3.74
C MET A 305 -28.77 3.19 -3.09
N LYS A 306 -28.63 3.02 -1.78
CA LYS A 306 -29.37 2.03 -0.97
C LYS A 306 -30.87 2.27 -1.04
N THR A 307 -31.32 3.50 -0.75
CA THR A 307 -32.75 3.85 -0.80
C THR A 307 -33.34 3.63 -2.20
N HIS A 308 -32.55 3.84 -3.25
CA HIS A 308 -32.93 3.59 -4.64
C HIS A 308 -33.07 2.11 -4.97
N LEU A 309 -32.05 1.30 -4.68
CA LEU A 309 -32.11 -0.14 -4.90
C LEU A 309 -33.20 -0.81 -4.04
N ASP A 310 -33.38 -0.39 -2.78
CA ASP A 310 -34.47 -0.85 -1.91
C ASP A 310 -35.86 -0.47 -2.44
N ARG A 311 -35.99 0.60 -3.24
CA ARG A 311 -37.24 0.95 -3.93
C ARG A 311 -37.50 0.03 -5.12
N HIS A 312 -36.51 -0.18 -5.99
CA HIS A 312 -36.67 -0.94 -7.23
C HIS A 312 -36.69 -2.46 -7.05
N LEU A 313 -36.15 -2.97 -5.94
CA LEU A 313 -36.10 -4.40 -5.58
C LEU A 313 -37.13 -4.79 -4.49
N ARG A 314 -37.98 -3.87 -4.02
CA ARG A 314 -38.93 -4.13 -2.92
C ARG A 314 -39.90 -5.29 -3.18
N SER A 315 -40.40 -5.38 -4.41
CA SER A 315 -41.41 -6.35 -4.86
C SER A 315 -40.87 -7.36 -5.88
N VAL A 316 -39.55 -7.51 -5.95
CA VAL A 316 -38.90 -8.48 -6.83
C VAL A 316 -38.77 -9.79 -6.07
N GLY A 317 -39.31 -10.88 -6.63
CA GLY A 317 -39.20 -12.22 -6.03
C GLY A 317 -37.74 -12.72 -5.97
N ASN A 318 -37.50 -13.77 -5.19
CA ASN A 318 -36.14 -14.30 -4.97
C ASN A 318 -35.56 -15.11 -6.15
N GLU A 319 -36.29 -15.21 -7.27
CA GLU A 319 -35.82 -15.91 -8.46
C GLU A 319 -34.68 -15.16 -9.17
N PRO A 320 -33.56 -15.81 -9.53
CA PRO A 320 -32.40 -15.16 -10.16
C PRO A 320 -32.76 -14.28 -11.37
N HIS A 321 -33.62 -14.75 -12.26
CA HIS A 321 -34.04 -13.97 -13.44
C HIS A 321 -34.87 -12.73 -13.07
N ALA A 322 -35.76 -12.83 -12.06
CA ALA A 322 -36.53 -11.69 -11.59
C ALA A 322 -35.62 -10.62 -10.98
N VAL A 323 -34.59 -11.04 -10.25
CA VAL A 323 -33.60 -10.18 -9.59
C VAL A 323 -32.72 -9.46 -10.61
N VAL A 324 -32.21 -10.16 -11.62
CA VAL A 324 -31.45 -9.54 -12.71
C VAL A 324 -32.29 -8.49 -13.44
N HIS A 325 -33.55 -8.81 -13.78
CA HIS A 325 -34.46 -7.83 -14.37
C HIS A 325 -34.76 -6.64 -13.42
N GLY A 326 -34.89 -6.90 -12.12
CA GLY A 326 -34.99 -5.88 -11.08
C GLY A 326 -33.79 -4.94 -11.06
N LEU A 327 -32.58 -5.48 -11.14
CA LEU A 327 -31.32 -4.74 -11.20
C LEU A 327 -31.19 -3.94 -12.50
N THR A 328 -31.54 -4.50 -13.66
CA THR A 328 -31.58 -3.77 -14.94
C THR A 328 -32.46 -2.52 -14.84
N ARG A 329 -33.69 -2.66 -14.31
CA ARG A 329 -34.58 -1.51 -14.10
C ARG A 329 -34.02 -0.50 -13.10
N ALA A 330 -33.42 -0.98 -12.00
CA ALA A 330 -32.81 -0.12 -10.98
C ALA A 330 -31.63 0.70 -11.55
N TRP A 331 -30.77 0.06 -12.35
CA TRP A 331 -29.65 0.74 -13.01
C TRP A 331 -30.13 1.73 -14.06
N ALA A 332 -31.05 1.34 -14.95
CA ALA A 332 -31.65 2.24 -15.94
C ALA A 332 -32.35 3.46 -15.33
N ALA A 333 -32.91 3.31 -14.12
CA ALA A 333 -33.46 4.43 -13.34
C ALA A 333 -32.36 5.29 -12.68
N ALA A 334 -31.27 4.68 -12.18
CA ALA A 334 -30.14 5.41 -11.60
C ALA A 334 -29.43 6.30 -12.64
N LEU A 335 -29.30 5.83 -13.88
CA LEU A 335 -28.78 6.59 -15.03
C LEU A 335 -29.65 7.80 -15.43
N LYS A 336 -30.84 7.96 -14.84
CA LYS A 336 -31.80 9.04 -15.11
C LYS A 336 -32.17 9.84 -13.85
N ASP A 337 -31.58 9.55 -12.70
CA ASP A 337 -31.86 10.24 -11.43
C ASP A 337 -30.81 11.36 -11.19
N PRO A 338 -31.18 12.65 -11.22
CA PRO A 338 -30.27 13.76 -10.96
C PRO A 338 -29.62 13.72 -9.56
N LYS A 339 -30.15 12.93 -8.62
CA LYS A 339 -29.55 12.72 -7.29
C LYS A 339 -28.40 11.72 -7.31
N MET A 340 -28.32 10.88 -8.35
CA MET A 340 -27.23 9.93 -8.60
C MET A 340 -26.16 10.50 -9.52
N GLU A 341 -26.55 11.37 -10.46
CA GLU A 341 -25.67 12.01 -11.44
C GLU A 341 -24.90 13.21 -10.84
N ARG A 342 -23.96 12.93 -9.93
CA ARG A 342 -23.08 13.98 -9.39
C ARG A 342 -21.91 14.23 -10.34
N SER A 343 -21.89 15.43 -10.91
CA SER A 343 -20.88 15.89 -11.86
C SER A 343 -20.84 15.08 -13.16
N GLY A 344 -22.01 14.81 -13.75
CA GLY A 344 -22.15 14.14 -15.07
C GLY A 344 -21.78 12.65 -15.09
N ALA A 345 -21.76 12.02 -13.91
CA ALA A 345 -21.30 10.64 -13.77
C ALA A 345 -22.11 9.86 -12.72
N VAL A 346 -22.24 8.54 -12.94
CA VAL A 346 -22.90 7.61 -12.00
C VAL A 346 -21.91 6.51 -11.60
N SER A 347 -21.83 6.19 -10.30
CA SER A 347 -20.87 5.18 -9.81
C SER A 347 -21.39 3.75 -9.96
N HIS A 348 -20.79 2.99 -10.89
CA HIS A 348 -21.03 1.55 -11.05
C HIS A 348 -20.53 0.74 -9.84
N ALA A 349 -19.42 1.18 -9.22
CA ALA A 349 -18.89 0.52 -8.02
C ALA A 349 -19.81 0.67 -6.81
N LEU A 350 -20.42 1.86 -6.64
CA LEU A 350 -21.40 2.11 -5.58
C LEU A 350 -22.70 1.32 -5.78
N PHE A 351 -23.19 1.25 -7.02
CA PHE A 351 -24.32 0.39 -7.37
C PHE A 351 -23.99 -1.08 -7.08
N GLY A 352 -22.80 -1.55 -7.48
CA GLY A 352 -22.34 -2.91 -7.23
C GLY A 352 -22.25 -3.28 -5.74
N SER A 353 -21.72 -2.39 -4.89
CA SER A 353 -21.60 -2.67 -3.46
C SER A 353 -22.96 -2.79 -2.77
N VAL A 354 -23.89 -1.89 -3.09
CA VAL A 354 -25.27 -1.91 -2.54
C VAL A 354 -26.08 -3.08 -3.10
N ALA A 355 -25.96 -3.36 -4.41
CA ALA A 355 -26.63 -4.49 -5.05
C ALA A 355 -26.17 -5.83 -4.47
N THR A 356 -24.86 -5.99 -4.23
CA THR A 356 -24.28 -7.22 -3.64
C THR A 356 -24.90 -7.51 -2.27
N GLU A 357 -24.97 -6.52 -1.39
CA GLU A 357 -25.62 -6.68 -0.07
C GLU A 357 -27.10 -7.05 -0.17
N ARG A 358 -27.80 -6.60 -1.22
CA ARG A 358 -29.24 -6.83 -1.40
C ARG A 358 -29.58 -8.18 -2.05
N VAL A 359 -28.66 -8.80 -2.78
CA VAL A 359 -28.88 -10.10 -3.48
C VAL A 359 -28.06 -11.26 -2.91
N LYS A 360 -27.30 -11.05 -1.84
CA LYS A 360 -26.40 -12.05 -1.24
C LYS A 360 -27.07 -13.37 -0.86
N HIS A 361 -28.37 -13.38 -0.56
CA HIS A 361 -29.16 -14.58 -0.27
C HIS A 361 -29.53 -15.42 -1.50
N ILE A 362 -29.31 -14.87 -2.70
CA ILE A 362 -29.64 -15.49 -4.01
C ILE A 362 -28.37 -15.96 -4.71
N GLY A 363 -27.26 -15.24 -4.52
CA GLY A 363 -25.93 -15.68 -4.91
C GLY A 363 -24.97 -14.52 -5.22
N PRO A 364 -23.74 -14.82 -5.64
CA PRO A 364 -22.75 -13.80 -6.01
C PRO A 364 -23.24 -12.95 -7.18
N LEU A 365 -23.24 -11.62 -7.02
CA LEU A 365 -23.74 -10.68 -8.03
C LEU A 365 -23.12 -10.92 -9.42
N LYS A 366 -21.80 -11.20 -9.51
CA LYS A 366 -21.12 -11.56 -10.77
C LYS A 366 -21.71 -12.81 -11.45
N LYS A 367 -22.15 -13.81 -10.69
CA LYS A 367 -22.78 -15.04 -11.21
C LYS A 367 -24.20 -14.77 -11.69
N LEU A 368 -24.95 -13.90 -10.98
CA LEU A 368 -26.29 -13.47 -11.38
C LEU A 368 -26.26 -12.62 -12.67
N LEU A 369 -25.30 -11.70 -12.79
CA LEU A 369 -25.19 -10.79 -13.94
C LEU A 369 -24.48 -11.40 -15.16
N GLY A 370 -23.82 -12.55 -15.02
CA GLY A 370 -23.01 -13.18 -16.08
C GLY A 370 -21.68 -12.46 -16.41
N ALA A 371 -21.48 -11.23 -15.93
CA ALA A 371 -20.33 -10.39 -16.19
C ALA A 371 -19.85 -9.65 -14.92
N SER A 372 -18.74 -8.92 -15.01
CA SER A 372 -18.35 -7.99 -13.94
C SER A 372 -19.34 -6.82 -13.87
N VAL A 373 -19.57 -6.27 -12.68
CA VAL A 373 -20.54 -5.16 -12.51
C VAL A 373 -20.21 -3.97 -13.40
N SER A 374 -18.93 -3.62 -13.55
CA SER A 374 -18.49 -2.52 -14.43
C SER A 374 -18.85 -2.76 -15.91
N VAL A 375 -18.56 -3.97 -16.42
CA VAL A 375 -18.88 -4.36 -17.81
C VAL A 375 -20.39 -4.40 -18.02
N TRP A 376 -21.12 -5.05 -17.11
CA TRP A 376 -22.58 -5.13 -17.18
C TRP A 376 -23.22 -3.73 -17.11
N CYS A 377 -22.78 -2.86 -16.20
CA CYS A 377 -23.28 -1.49 -16.09
C CYS A 377 -23.03 -0.66 -17.35
N LEU A 378 -21.88 -0.84 -18.01
CA LEU A 378 -21.57 -0.23 -19.33
C LEU A 378 -22.49 -0.76 -20.43
N GLU A 379 -22.68 -2.07 -20.51
CA GLU A 379 -23.57 -2.72 -21.49
C GLU A 379 -25.02 -2.27 -21.32
N GLN A 380 -25.54 -2.25 -20.08
CA GLN A 380 -26.89 -1.78 -19.79
C GLN A 380 -27.05 -0.27 -20.08
N ALA A 381 -26.02 0.56 -19.86
CA ALA A 381 -26.07 1.98 -20.22
C ALA A 381 -26.12 2.19 -21.74
N ARG A 382 -25.34 1.43 -22.50
CA ARG A 382 -25.37 1.41 -23.98
C ARG A 382 -26.70 0.90 -24.51
N ALA A 383 -27.25 -0.17 -23.93
CA ALA A 383 -28.57 -0.69 -24.26
C ALA A 383 -29.71 0.30 -23.94
N ALA A 384 -29.51 1.21 -22.98
CA ALA A 384 -30.41 2.30 -22.68
C ALA A 384 -30.24 3.53 -23.61
N GLY A 385 -29.40 3.45 -24.65
CA GLY A 385 -29.16 4.53 -25.61
C GLY A 385 -28.23 5.63 -25.11
N LEU A 386 -27.41 5.38 -24.08
CA LEU A 386 -26.46 6.36 -23.56
C LEU A 386 -25.04 6.03 -24.02
N ARG A 387 -24.28 7.05 -24.44
CA ARG A 387 -22.83 6.91 -24.63
C ARG A 387 -22.16 7.00 -23.26
N ALA A 388 -21.84 5.81 -22.73
CA ALA A 388 -21.20 5.62 -21.43
C ALA A 388 -19.73 5.18 -21.60
N GLU A 389 -18.83 5.91 -20.96
CA GLU A 389 -17.38 5.66 -20.95
C GLU A 389 -16.85 5.72 -19.49
N PRO A 390 -15.84 4.91 -19.11
CA PRO A 390 -15.24 4.99 -17.77
C PRO A 390 -14.62 6.37 -17.51
N ASP A 391 -14.86 6.97 -16.35
CA ASP A 391 -14.23 8.25 -15.98
C ASP A 391 -12.72 8.04 -15.75
N PRO A 392 -11.83 8.66 -16.54
CA PRO A 392 -10.38 8.46 -16.43
C PRO A 392 -9.78 9.04 -15.13
N LYS A 393 -10.50 9.95 -14.45
CA LYS A 393 -10.12 10.50 -13.14
C LYS A 393 -10.76 9.71 -11.98
N ARG A 394 -11.83 8.94 -12.24
CA ARG A 394 -12.57 8.16 -11.25
C ARG A 394 -13.02 6.81 -11.84
N SER A 395 -12.14 5.83 -11.93
CA SER A 395 -12.42 4.50 -12.53
C SER A 395 -13.65 3.75 -11.97
N SER A 396 -14.16 4.15 -10.80
CA SER A 396 -15.41 3.69 -10.18
C SER A 396 -16.70 4.35 -10.72
N HIS A 397 -16.61 5.24 -11.72
CA HIS A 397 -17.70 6.03 -12.29
C HIS A 397 -17.77 5.88 -13.81
N LEU A 398 -18.98 6.00 -14.36
CA LEU A 398 -19.23 6.14 -15.80
C LEU A 398 -19.60 7.59 -16.09
N LEU A 399 -18.91 8.23 -17.02
CA LEU A 399 -19.34 9.48 -17.65
C LEU A 399 -20.50 9.16 -18.58
N LEU A 400 -21.57 9.94 -18.49
CA LEU A 400 -22.76 9.77 -19.32
C LEU A 400 -22.88 10.95 -20.28
N SER A 401 -22.98 10.65 -21.58
CA SER A 401 -23.33 11.62 -22.60
C SER A 401 -24.55 11.13 -23.38
N ARG A 402 -25.45 12.05 -23.69
CA ARG A 402 -26.54 11.78 -24.64
C ARG A 402 -25.93 11.81 -26.04
N THR A 403 -26.25 10.79 -26.84
CA THR A 403 -25.99 10.74 -28.28
C THR A 403 -26.87 11.71 -29.03
#